data_AF-A0A842P5I7-F1
#
_entry.id   AF-A0A842P5I7-F1
#
_cell.length_a   1.000
_cell.length_b   1.000
_cell.length_c   1.000
_cell.angle_alpha   90.00
_cell.angle_beta   90.00
_cell.angle_gamma   90.00
#
_symmetry.space_group_name_H-M   'P 1'
#
loop_
_entity.id
_entity.type
_entity.pdbx_description
1 polymer ?
#
loop_
_entity_poly.entity_id
_entity_poly.type
_entity_poly.pdbx_seq_one_letter_code
_entity_poly.pdbx_strand_id
1 'polypeptide(L)'
;MAFGEIDIPFFHDAGFVRKKCRVSDLWFWTRDKSRETCGDTIEDEYTFIGKPLIAGYPERGNALLTKMRETFLTFFEEQGHVRVQPYPVIARWRDDIHLTIASIADFQPDVTGGVIPPPANPLTISQPCIRLTDVAAVGRSGRHLTTFEMMAHHCFNRPKDGDVVYWIDQCVRLCDELFVERLGIDSGSITYVENPWSGGGNAGPALEVIVGGLELATLVFMNLEEDPQGSIEIKGERYSEMDLQIIDTGYGLERFCWAAAGTPTIYEAIYPETVSWLRELSGFDSRLDMMKGIDSNLLLSELSMLAGILNIDVGTNVSSLYEKLVERLVSRGVDISLSDLKSI
;
A
#
# COMPACT_ATOMS: atom_id res chain seq x y z
N MET A 1 -0.72 -14.94 -23.13
CA MET A 1 -0.86 -14.31 -21.81
C MET A 1 -1.83 -13.15 -21.96
N ALA A 2 -2.82 -13.04 -21.08
CA ALA A 2 -3.61 -11.82 -21.00
C ALA A 2 -2.71 -10.68 -20.50
N PHE A 3 -2.96 -9.44 -20.92
CA PHE A 3 -2.23 -8.29 -20.39
C PHE A 3 -2.37 -8.28 -18.85
N GLY A 4 -1.25 -8.26 -18.12
CA GLY A 4 -1.24 -8.31 -16.66
C GLY A 4 -0.81 -9.63 -16.03
N GLU A 5 -0.78 -10.73 -16.78
CA GLU A 5 -0.41 -12.05 -16.23
C GLU A 5 1.07 -12.10 -15.86
N ILE A 6 1.37 -12.46 -14.60
CA ILE A 6 2.72 -12.61 -14.08
C ILE A 6 2.89 -14.04 -13.59
N ASP A 7 3.55 -14.86 -14.41
CA ASP A 7 3.90 -16.24 -14.08
C ASP A 7 5.44 -16.36 -14.10
N ILE A 8 6.04 -16.45 -12.90
CA ILE A 8 7.49 -16.41 -12.69
C ILE A 8 7.98 -17.65 -11.92
N PRO A 9 9.23 -18.10 -12.14
CA PRO A 9 9.81 -19.25 -11.44
C PRO A 9 9.66 -19.19 -9.91
N PHE A 10 9.86 -18.03 -9.31
CA PHE A 10 9.78 -17.85 -7.85
C PHE A 10 8.46 -18.32 -7.26
N PHE A 11 7.32 -18.04 -7.92
CA PHE A 11 6.03 -18.45 -7.40
C PHE A 11 5.94 -19.98 -7.28
N HIS A 12 6.44 -20.71 -8.27
CA HIS A 12 6.45 -22.16 -8.24
C HIS A 12 7.47 -22.70 -7.23
N ASP A 13 8.67 -22.13 -7.21
CA ASP A 13 9.75 -22.53 -6.29
C ASP A 13 9.34 -22.35 -4.83
N ALA A 14 8.62 -21.26 -4.52
CA ALA A 14 8.17 -20.89 -3.19
C ALA A 14 6.78 -21.46 -2.82
N GLY A 15 6.22 -22.34 -3.67
CA GLY A 15 5.00 -23.09 -3.38
C GLY A 15 3.69 -22.30 -3.50
N PHE A 16 3.70 -21.17 -4.20
CA PHE A 16 2.48 -20.44 -4.51
C PHE A 16 1.61 -21.18 -5.52
N VAL A 17 0.32 -20.98 -5.41
CA VAL A 17 -0.67 -21.38 -6.40
C VAL A 17 -1.42 -20.14 -6.88
N ARG A 18 -1.65 -20.05 -8.19
CA ARG A 18 -2.46 -19.00 -8.80
C ARG A 18 -3.94 -19.36 -8.67
N LYS A 19 -4.76 -18.45 -8.14
CA LYS A 19 -6.20 -18.61 -7.94
C LYS A 19 -6.94 -17.38 -8.45
N LYS A 20 -8.23 -17.56 -8.78
CA LYS A 20 -9.12 -16.45 -9.08
C LYS A 20 -9.90 -16.10 -7.82
N CYS A 21 -9.91 -14.83 -7.43
CA CYS A 21 -10.67 -14.35 -6.28
C CYS A 21 -12.16 -14.55 -6.50
N ARG A 22 -12.85 -15.16 -5.53
CA ARG A 22 -14.31 -15.36 -5.60
C ARG A 22 -15.11 -14.04 -5.58
N VAL A 23 -14.53 -12.96 -5.03
CA VAL A 23 -15.24 -11.69 -4.78
C VAL A 23 -14.89 -10.62 -5.82
N SER A 24 -13.60 -10.41 -6.11
CA SER A 24 -13.14 -9.35 -7.04
C SER A 24 -12.92 -9.83 -8.47
N ASP A 25 -12.99 -11.15 -8.72
CA ASP A 25 -12.59 -11.79 -9.98
C ASP A 25 -11.13 -11.58 -10.40
N LEU A 26 -10.32 -10.89 -9.60
CA LEU A 26 -8.88 -10.72 -9.85
C LEU A 26 -8.12 -12.03 -9.63
N TRP A 27 -7.04 -12.21 -10.39
CA TRP A 27 -6.11 -13.31 -10.17
C TRP A 27 -5.13 -12.95 -9.06
N PHE A 28 -4.77 -13.94 -8.25
CA PHE A 28 -3.79 -13.74 -7.18
C PHE A 28 -3.00 -15.02 -6.92
N TRP A 29 -1.80 -14.85 -6.37
CA TRP A 29 -0.91 -15.92 -5.93
C TRP A 29 -0.94 -16.03 -4.41
N THR A 30 -1.03 -17.27 -3.91
CA THR A 30 -0.99 -17.54 -2.46
C THR A 30 -0.32 -18.88 -2.15
N ARG A 31 0.34 -18.98 -1.00
CA ARG A 31 0.81 -20.28 -0.46
C ARG A 31 -0.30 -21.07 0.24
N ASP A 32 -1.39 -20.41 0.63
CA ASP A 32 -2.55 -21.06 1.25
C ASP A 32 -3.49 -21.63 0.17
N LYS A 33 -3.41 -22.95 -0.02
CA LYS A 33 -4.24 -23.66 -1.00
C LYS A 33 -5.74 -23.57 -0.70
N SER A 34 -6.13 -23.31 0.56
CA SER A 34 -7.52 -23.20 0.98
C SER A 34 -8.12 -21.81 0.74
N ARG A 35 -7.30 -20.76 0.64
CA ARG A 35 -7.74 -19.36 0.48
C ARG A 35 -8.56 -19.13 -0.79
N GLU A 36 -9.73 -18.52 -0.67
CA GLU A 36 -10.62 -18.22 -1.82
C GLU A 36 -10.70 -16.73 -2.20
N THR A 37 -10.21 -15.85 -1.34
CA THR A 37 -10.20 -14.39 -1.51
C THR A 37 -8.78 -13.86 -1.69
N CYS A 38 -8.61 -12.74 -2.40
CA CYS A 38 -7.29 -12.19 -2.70
C CYS A 38 -6.66 -11.47 -1.51
N GLY A 39 -7.40 -11.22 -0.42
CA GLY A 39 -6.89 -10.55 0.76
C GLY A 39 -7.26 -9.08 0.85
N ASP A 40 -7.79 -8.48 -0.22
CA ASP A 40 -8.28 -7.09 -0.23
C ASP A 40 -9.66 -7.03 -0.88
N THR A 41 -10.68 -7.40 -0.12
CA THR A 41 -12.08 -7.44 -0.57
C THR A 41 -13.02 -7.10 0.57
N ILE A 42 -14.31 -6.98 0.27
CA ILE A 42 -15.34 -6.78 1.30
C ILE A 42 -15.44 -7.93 2.32
N GLU A 43 -14.87 -9.10 2.02
CA GLU A 43 -14.84 -10.27 2.91
C GLU A 43 -13.50 -10.41 3.65
N ASP A 44 -12.48 -9.61 3.31
CA ASP A 44 -11.15 -9.64 3.93
C ASP A 44 -11.02 -8.51 4.95
N GLU A 45 -11.10 -8.83 6.23
CA GLU A 45 -10.94 -7.86 7.31
C GLU A 45 -9.47 -7.62 7.68
N TYR A 46 -9.19 -6.49 8.32
CA TYR A 46 -7.89 -6.26 8.95
C TYR A 46 -7.68 -7.23 10.12
N THR A 47 -6.80 -8.21 9.94
CA THR A 47 -6.52 -9.23 10.97
C THR A 47 -5.48 -8.79 11.99
N PHE A 48 -4.88 -7.61 11.78
CA PHE A 48 -3.71 -7.14 12.53
C PHE A 48 -4.00 -6.11 13.61
N ILE A 49 -5.23 -5.57 13.64
CA ILE A 49 -5.65 -4.64 14.68
C ILE A 49 -5.72 -5.40 16.01
N GLY A 50 -4.97 -4.94 17.01
CA GLY A 50 -4.76 -5.63 18.29
C GLY A 50 -3.81 -6.83 18.22
N LYS A 51 -3.37 -7.24 17.03
CA LYS A 51 -2.45 -8.37 16.80
C LYS A 51 -1.44 -8.03 15.68
N PRO A 52 -0.36 -7.28 15.99
CA PRO A 52 0.60 -6.84 14.98
C PRO A 52 1.11 -7.95 14.04
N LEU A 53 1.29 -7.62 12.76
CA LEU A 53 1.86 -8.53 11.74
C LEU A 53 3.38 -8.55 11.77
N ILE A 54 4.00 -7.45 12.21
CA ILE A 54 5.44 -7.26 12.19
C ILE A 54 5.91 -7.09 13.65
N ALA A 55 6.74 -8.01 14.11
CA ALA A 55 7.30 -7.97 15.47
C ALA A 55 8.56 -7.09 15.53
N GLY A 56 9.00 -6.73 16.75
CA GLY A 56 10.27 -6.01 16.96
C GLY A 56 10.18 -4.48 16.90
N TYR A 57 8.99 -3.93 16.73
CA TYR A 57 8.72 -2.49 16.69
C TYR A 57 7.74 -2.05 17.80
N PRO A 58 8.16 -2.05 19.08
CA PRO A 58 7.29 -1.62 20.19
C PRO A 58 6.99 -0.12 20.18
N GLU A 59 7.74 0.68 19.42
CA GLU A 59 7.61 2.13 19.36
C GLU A 59 6.38 2.57 18.53
N ARG A 60 6.00 3.85 18.65
CA ARG A 60 5.02 4.52 17.77
C ARG A 60 5.56 5.88 17.34
N GLY A 61 4.86 6.55 16.43
CA GLY A 61 5.18 7.89 15.98
C GLY A 61 6.48 7.95 15.18
N ASN A 62 7.21 9.07 15.32
CA ASN A 62 8.44 9.30 14.56
C ASN A 62 9.54 8.26 14.79
N ALA A 63 9.62 7.70 16.01
CA ALA A 63 10.57 6.64 16.33
C ALA A 63 10.30 5.37 15.50
N LEU A 64 9.02 4.99 15.38
CA LEU A 64 8.58 3.86 14.57
C LEU A 64 8.84 4.11 13.08
N LEU A 65 8.46 5.28 12.57
CA LEU A 65 8.71 5.69 11.18
C LEU A 65 10.20 5.61 10.84
N THR A 66 11.06 6.14 11.70
CA THR A 66 12.51 6.12 11.50
C THR A 66 13.07 4.70 11.45
N LYS A 67 12.69 3.86 12.42
CA LYS A 67 13.20 2.49 12.49
C LYS A 67 12.72 1.63 11.33
N MET A 68 11.47 1.77 10.92
CA MET A 68 10.91 1.04 9.78
C MET A 68 11.57 1.49 8.46
N ARG A 69 11.74 2.80 8.27
CA ARG A 69 12.46 3.35 7.10
C ARG A 69 13.88 2.81 7.00
N GLU A 70 14.63 2.84 8.10
CA GLU A 70 16.01 2.33 8.11
C GLU A 70 16.05 0.81 7.89
N THR A 71 15.07 0.05 8.37
CA THR A 71 14.99 -1.39 8.10
C THR A 71 14.87 -1.66 6.60
N PHE A 72 13.96 -0.94 5.93
CA PHE A 72 13.76 -1.08 4.48
C PHE A 72 15.00 -0.67 3.69
N LEU A 73 15.54 0.53 3.94
CA LEU A 73 16.67 1.06 3.18
C LEU A 73 17.92 0.20 3.38
N THR A 74 18.22 -0.19 4.63
CA THR A 74 19.36 -1.07 4.94
C THR A 74 19.22 -2.42 4.24
N PHE A 75 18.02 -3.01 4.22
CA PHE A 75 17.79 -4.27 3.51
C PHE A 75 18.17 -4.15 2.04
N PHE A 76 17.70 -3.13 1.31
CA PHE A 76 18.04 -2.98 -0.10
C PHE A 76 19.51 -2.56 -0.33
N GLU A 77 20.14 -1.81 0.58
CA GLU A 77 21.59 -1.56 0.54
C GLU A 77 22.40 -2.86 0.64
N GLU A 78 22.00 -3.79 1.52
CA GLU A 78 22.61 -5.12 1.66
C GLU A 78 22.42 -5.99 0.40
N GLN A 79 21.38 -5.74 -0.39
CA GLN A 79 21.10 -6.41 -1.66
C GLN A 79 21.78 -5.74 -2.86
N GLY A 80 22.59 -4.69 -2.62
CA GLY A 80 23.38 -4.00 -3.63
C GLY A 80 22.71 -2.80 -4.28
N HIS A 81 21.56 -2.35 -3.79
CA HIS A 81 20.94 -1.11 -4.24
C HIS A 81 21.62 0.10 -3.60
N VAL A 82 21.77 1.17 -4.37
CA VAL A 82 22.33 2.42 -3.83
C VAL A 82 21.21 3.26 -3.21
N ARG A 83 21.39 3.66 -1.96
CA ARG A 83 20.47 4.58 -1.28
C ARG A 83 20.55 5.98 -1.87
N VAL A 84 19.40 6.51 -2.30
CA VAL A 84 19.24 7.85 -2.86
C VAL A 84 18.46 8.72 -1.88
N GLN A 85 18.80 10.01 -1.83
CA GLN A 85 18.10 10.98 -0.99
C GLN A 85 16.72 11.33 -1.59
N PRO A 86 15.70 11.56 -0.75
CA PRO A 86 14.39 11.95 -1.24
C PRO A 86 14.42 13.28 -2.00
N TYR A 87 13.59 13.36 -3.03
CA TYR A 87 13.31 14.55 -3.80
C TYR A 87 12.28 15.43 -3.06
N PRO A 88 12.20 16.74 -3.34
CA PRO A 88 11.19 17.57 -2.74
C PRO A 88 9.79 17.17 -3.23
N VAL A 89 8.78 17.34 -2.36
CA VAL A 89 7.37 17.07 -2.71
C VAL A 89 6.81 17.97 -3.82
N ILE A 90 7.53 19.03 -4.20
CA ILE A 90 7.20 19.89 -5.33
C ILE A 90 8.02 19.41 -6.52
N ALA A 91 7.33 19.00 -7.58
CA ALA A 91 7.95 18.42 -8.78
C ALA A 91 8.62 19.51 -9.65
N ARG A 92 9.82 19.96 -9.26
CA ARG A 92 10.54 21.07 -9.92
C ARG A 92 11.20 20.68 -11.25
N TRP A 93 11.34 19.38 -11.51
CA TRP A 93 12.06 18.82 -12.66
C TRP A 93 11.15 18.47 -13.84
N ARG A 94 9.83 18.63 -13.69
CA ARG A 94 8.82 18.29 -14.70
C ARG A 94 7.68 19.32 -14.69
N ASP A 95 6.97 19.42 -15.80
CA ASP A 95 5.97 20.48 -16.03
C ASP A 95 4.52 19.96 -16.13
N ASP A 96 4.31 18.65 -16.05
CA ASP A 96 3.02 17.96 -16.23
C ASP A 96 2.29 17.64 -14.91
N ILE A 97 2.99 17.59 -13.78
CA ILE A 97 2.41 17.48 -12.43
C ILE A 97 3.03 18.51 -11.48
N HIS A 98 2.27 18.92 -10.45
CA HIS A 98 2.77 19.89 -9.46
C HIS A 98 3.47 19.27 -8.25
N LEU A 99 3.04 18.08 -7.84
CA LEU A 99 3.47 17.42 -6.61
C LEU A 99 4.01 16.03 -6.93
N THR A 100 4.93 15.53 -6.10
CA THR A 100 5.41 14.14 -6.17
C THR A 100 4.31 13.20 -5.68
N ILE A 101 3.74 12.41 -6.59
CA ILE A 101 2.60 11.51 -6.33
C ILE A 101 2.99 10.04 -6.05
N ALA A 102 4.22 9.68 -6.41
CA ALA A 102 4.85 8.37 -6.26
C ALA A 102 6.38 8.52 -6.33
N SER A 103 7.14 7.53 -5.86
CA SER A 103 8.61 7.54 -5.96
C SER A 103 9.11 7.58 -7.40
N ILE A 104 8.45 6.86 -8.33
CA ILE A 104 8.84 6.87 -9.75
C ILE A 104 8.72 8.24 -10.41
N ALA A 105 7.87 9.12 -9.86
CA ALA A 105 7.66 10.47 -10.39
C ALA A 105 8.94 11.34 -10.33
N ASP A 106 9.90 10.97 -9.46
CA ASP A 106 11.21 11.61 -9.33
C ASP A 106 12.10 11.39 -10.56
N PHE A 107 11.85 10.31 -11.30
CA PHE A 107 12.65 9.86 -12.44
C PHE A 107 11.94 10.09 -13.78
N GLN A 108 10.65 10.38 -13.76
CA GLN A 108 9.88 10.73 -14.94
C GLN A 108 10.03 12.22 -15.32
N PRO A 109 9.97 12.56 -16.62
CA PRO A 109 9.96 11.63 -17.76
C PRO A 109 11.37 11.27 -18.24
N ASP A 110 12.40 12.02 -17.84
CA ASP A 110 13.71 11.98 -18.53
C ASP A 110 14.49 10.68 -18.30
N VAL A 111 14.49 10.12 -17.08
CA VAL A 111 15.16 8.83 -16.81
C VAL A 111 14.35 7.69 -17.39
N THR A 112 13.02 7.72 -17.21
CA THR A 112 12.12 6.67 -17.68
C THR A 112 12.04 6.61 -19.21
N GLY A 113 12.16 7.76 -19.89
CA GLY A 113 12.31 7.87 -21.34
C GLY A 113 13.75 7.65 -21.84
N GLY A 114 14.69 7.39 -20.93
CA GLY A 114 16.07 7.05 -21.26
C GLY A 114 16.94 8.22 -21.75
N VAL A 115 16.49 9.46 -21.60
CA VAL A 115 17.18 10.71 -21.98
C VAL A 115 18.40 10.96 -21.09
N ILE A 116 18.26 10.69 -19.79
CA ILE A 116 19.34 10.80 -18.80
C ILE A 116 19.46 9.50 -17.98
N PRO A 117 20.65 9.18 -17.45
CA PRO A 117 20.81 8.01 -16.58
C PRO A 117 20.14 8.23 -15.20
N PRO A 118 19.70 7.15 -14.53
CA PRO A 118 19.28 7.24 -13.13
C PRO A 118 20.47 7.61 -12.24
N PRO A 119 20.24 8.16 -11.02
CA PRO A 119 21.33 8.49 -10.10
C PRO A 119 22.12 7.25 -9.63
N ALA A 120 21.49 6.08 -9.64
CA ALA A 120 22.11 4.77 -9.48
C ALA A 120 21.22 3.68 -10.06
N ASN A 121 21.79 2.49 -10.33
CA ASN A 121 21.02 1.35 -10.86
C ASN A 121 21.59 0.03 -10.32
N PRO A 122 20.85 -0.72 -9.47
CA PRO A 122 19.55 -0.38 -8.93
C PRO A 122 19.65 0.63 -7.77
N LEU A 123 18.54 1.28 -7.42
CA LEU A 123 18.48 2.27 -6.34
C LEU A 123 17.39 1.97 -5.32
N THR A 124 17.53 2.49 -4.10
CA THR A 124 16.49 2.47 -3.06
C THR A 124 16.29 3.85 -2.44
N ILE A 125 15.05 4.19 -2.07
CA ILE A 125 14.64 5.52 -1.63
C ILE A 125 13.44 5.43 -0.68
N SER A 126 13.27 6.43 0.19
CA SER A 126 12.04 6.68 0.95
C SER A 126 11.53 8.05 0.57
N GLN A 127 10.61 8.10 -0.40
CA GLN A 127 10.17 9.34 -1.03
C GLN A 127 8.88 9.87 -0.38
N PRO A 128 8.88 11.07 0.22
CA PRO A 128 7.65 11.74 0.61
C PRO A 128 6.78 12.05 -0.62
N CYS A 129 5.53 11.63 -0.59
CA CYS A 129 4.55 11.82 -1.63
C CYS A 129 3.31 12.56 -1.10
N ILE A 130 2.62 13.26 -2.00
CA ILE A 130 1.34 13.89 -1.72
C ILE A 130 0.30 13.42 -2.73
N ARG A 131 -0.80 12.82 -2.24
CA ARG A 131 -1.97 12.46 -3.04
C ARG A 131 -3.19 13.23 -2.55
N LEU A 132 -3.74 14.06 -3.42
CA LEU A 132 -4.93 14.86 -3.12
C LEU A 132 -6.22 14.21 -3.63
N THR A 133 -6.12 13.18 -4.48
CA THR A 133 -7.26 12.39 -4.95
C THR A 133 -8.00 11.69 -3.81
N ASP A 134 -7.26 11.32 -2.76
CA ASP A 134 -7.76 10.46 -1.68
C ASP A 134 -8.26 11.28 -0.49
N VAL A 135 -8.27 12.62 -0.59
CA VAL A 135 -8.59 13.53 0.53
C VAL A 135 -9.95 13.24 1.17
N ALA A 136 -10.93 12.79 0.37
CA ALA A 136 -12.25 12.46 0.87
C ALA A 136 -12.30 11.18 1.72
N ALA A 137 -11.32 10.28 1.55
CA ALA A 137 -11.19 9.03 2.30
C ALA A 137 -10.34 9.18 3.58
N VAL A 138 -9.54 10.25 3.68
CA VAL A 138 -8.71 10.56 4.85
C VAL A 138 -9.60 10.83 6.08
N GLY A 139 -9.28 10.17 7.19
CA GLY A 139 -10.06 10.20 8.44
C GLY A 139 -11.33 9.35 8.43
N ARG A 140 -11.74 8.80 7.27
CA ARG A 140 -12.91 7.90 7.16
C ARG A 140 -12.53 6.44 7.08
N SER A 141 -11.53 6.14 6.25
CA SER A 141 -11.05 4.78 5.98
C SER A 141 -10.10 4.21 7.04
N GLY A 142 -9.57 5.05 7.93
CA GLY A 142 -8.55 4.67 8.92
C GLY A 142 -7.15 4.38 8.36
N ARG A 143 -6.99 4.35 7.03
CA ARG A 143 -5.72 3.99 6.34
C ARG A 143 -5.18 5.03 5.36
N HIS A 144 -6.02 5.92 4.85
CA HIS A 144 -5.61 6.91 3.85
C HIS A 144 -4.96 8.13 4.50
N LEU A 145 -3.96 8.66 3.82
CA LEU A 145 -3.20 9.85 4.17
C LEU A 145 -3.11 10.75 2.94
N THR A 146 -3.07 12.08 3.13
CA THR A 146 -2.74 13.01 2.04
C THR A 146 -1.23 13.03 1.78
N THR A 147 -0.44 12.91 2.85
CA THR A 147 1.03 12.89 2.82
C THR A 147 1.53 11.58 3.42
N PHE A 148 2.41 10.90 2.72
CA PHE A 148 2.96 9.62 3.16
C PHE A 148 4.35 9.41 2.53
N GLU A 149 5.14 8.50 3.07
CA GLU A 149 6.40 8.10 2.46
C GLU A 149 6.22 6.80 1.67
N MET A 150 6.49 6.89 0.37
CA MET A 150 6.62 5.73 -0.50
C MET A 150 8.07 5.29 -0.50
N MET A 151 8.36 4.23 0.27
CA MET A 151 9.62 3.53 0.15
C MET A 151 9.63 2.74 -1.16
N ALA A 152 10.78 2.67 -1.82
CA ALA A 152 10.88 2.05 -3.13
C ALA A 152 12.27 1.50 -3.40
N HIS A 153 12.33 0.49 -4.24
CA HIS A 153 13.51 0.13 -5.00
C HIS A 153 13.21 0.17 -6.50
N HIS A 154 14.09 0.81 -7.26
CA HIS A 154 13.93 0.97 -8.70
C HIS A 154 15.09 0.34 -9.46
N CYS A 155 14.78 -0.17 -10.64
CA CYS A 155 15.75 -0.71 -11.59
C CYS A 155 15.36 -0.27 -12.99
N PHE A 156 16.32 0.27 -13.75
CA PHE A 156 16.09 0.81 -15.08
C PHE A 156 16.88 -0.03 -16.10
N ASN A 157 16.23 -1.02 -16.69
CA ASN A 157 16.88 -1.95 -17.62
C ASN A 157 16.76 -1.44 -19.07
N ARG A 158 17.79 -1.71 -19.87
CA ARG A 158 17.84 -1.52 -21.32
C ARG A 158 18.13 -2.86 -22.01
N PRO A 159 17.12 -3.72 -22.19
CA PRO A 159 17.32 -5.07 -22.74
C PRO A 159 17.97 -5.08 -24.12
N LYS A 160 17.68 -4.07 -24.96
CA LYS A 160 18.26 -3.94 -26.31
C LYS A 160 19.77 -3.70 -26.29
N ASP A 161 20.26 -3.07 -25.23
CA ASP A 161 21.68 -2.76 -25.02
C ASP A 161 22.41 -3.85 -24.21
N GLY A 162 21.68 -4.88 -23.75
CA GLY A 162 22.20 -5.92 -22.85
C GLY A 162 22.44 -5.45 -21.41
N ASP A 163 21.96 -4.26 -21.05
CA ASP A 163 22.08 -3.69 -19.70
C ASP A 163 20.84 -4.02 -18.88
N VAL A 164 20.86 -5.18 -18.22
CA VAL A 164 19.76 -5.68 -17.39
C VAL A 164 20.33 -6.08 -16.04
N VAL A 165 19.87 -5.43 -14.97
CA VAL A 165 20.27 -5.78 -13.60
C VAL A 165 19.43 -6.95 -13.10
N TYR A 166 18.10 -6.76 -13.04
CA TYR A 166 17.14 -7.80 -12.73
C TYR A 166 15.74 -7.42 -13.22
N TRP A 167 14.81 -8.38 -13.23
CA TRP A 167 13.42 -8.16 -13.65
C TRP A 167 12.42 -8.78 -12.66
N ILE A 168 11.22 -9.11 -13.13
CA ILE A 168 10.06 -9.52 -12.31
C ILE A 168 10.42 -10.61 -11.28
N ASP A 169 11.06 -11.70 -11.68
CA ASP A 169 11.34 -12.84 -10.79
C ASP A 169 12.14 -12.43 -9.54
N GLN A 170 13.25 -11.73 -9.75
CA GLN A 170 14.10 -11.26 -8.65
C GLN A 170 13.43 -10.14 -7.84
N CYS A 171 12.64 -9.27 -8.48
CA CYS A 171 11.89 -8.23 -7.77
C CYS A 171 10.92 -8.85 -6.75
N VAL A 172 10.17 -9.88 -7.15
CA VAL A 172 9.23 -10.57 -6.25
C VAL A 172 9.98 -11.35 -5.17
N ARG A 173 11.13 -11.98 -5.49
CA ARG A 173 12.01 -12.62 -4.48
C ARG A 173 12.47 -11.64 -3.41
N LEU A 174 12.97 -10.47 -3.80
CA LEU A 174 13.41 -9.44 -2.86
C LEU A 174 12.26 -8.92 -1.98
N CYS A 175 11.08 -8.75 -2.56
CA CYS A 175 9.88 -8.38 -1.82
C CYS A 175 9.49 -9.44 -0.78
N ASP A 176 9.45 -10.72 -1.16
CA ASP A 176 9.13 -11.81 -0.25
C ASP A 176 10.20 -12.00 0.85
N GLU A 177 11.49 -11.87 0.51
CA GLU A 177 12.60 -11.93 1.47
C GLU A 177 12.52 -10.78 2.49
N LEU A 178 12.20 -9.55 2.05
CA LEU A 178 11.94 -8.43 2.95
C LEU A 178 10.80 -8.77 3.92
N PHE A 179 9.70 -9.33 3.42
CA PHE A 179 8.51 -9.57 4.24
C PHE A 179 8.74 -10.71 5.22
N VAL A 180 9.24 -11.84 4.74
CA VAL A 180 9.38 -13.07 5.52
C VAL A 180 10.63 -13.03 6.39
N GLU A 181 11.79 -12.79 5.80
CA GLU A 181 13.07 -12.94 6.51
C GLU A 181 13.45 -11.70 7.32
N ARG A 182 13.26 -10.50 6.76
CA ARG A 182 13.62 -9.24 7.45
C ARG A 182 12.54 -8.78 8.43
N LEU A 183 11.27 -8.88 8.06
CA LEU A 183 10.14 -8.38 8.86
C LEU A 183 9.42 -9.48 9.66
N GLY A 184 9.70 -10.76 9.41
CA GLY A 184 9.12 -11.87 10.16
C GLY A 184 7.63 -12.08 9.90
N ILE A 185 7.11 -11.60 8.77
CA ILE A 185 5.71 -11.80 8.38
C ILE A 185 5.51 -13.28 8.04
N ASP A 186 4.41 -13.86 8.48
CA ASP A 186 4.05 -15.23 8.12
C ASP A 186 3.88 -15.36 6.60
N SER A 187 4.75 -16.13 5.97
CA SER A 187 4.77 -16.37 4.52
C SER A 187 3.43 -16.89 3.97
N GLY A 188 2.63 -17.61 4.77
CA GLY A 188 1.31 -18.12 4.40
C GLY A 188 0.22 -17.04 4.33
N SER A 189 0.45 -15.89 4.97
CA SER A 189 -0.50 -14.78 5.04
C SER A 189 -0.40 -13.79 3.87
N ILE A 190 0.67 -13.90 3.06
CA ILE A 190 0.97 -12.98 1.95
C ILE A 190 0.23 -13.44 0.69
N THR A 191 -0.42 -12.49 0.01
CA THR A 191 -0.94 -12.68 -1.34
C THR A 191 -0.36 -11.66 -2.30
N TYR A 192 -0.14 -12.07 -3.55
CA TYR A 192 0.25 -11.20 -4.65
C TYR A 192 -0.90 -11.13 -5.66
N VAL A 193 -1.60 -10.01 -5.70
CA VAL A 193 -2.79 -9.80 -6.53
C VAL A 193 -2.37 -9.17 -7.85
N GLU A 194 -2.71 -9.80 -8.97
CA GLU A 194 -2.45 -9.28 -10.30
C GLU A 194 -3.41 -8.11 -10.59
N ASN A 195 -2.88 -6.89 -10.64
CA ASN A 195 -3.66 -5.70 -10.94
C ASN A 195 -2.85 -4.72 -11.81
N PRO A 196 -3.02 -4.70 -13.14
CA PRO A 196 -2.22 -3.86 -14.03
C PRO A 196 -2.30 -2.38 -13.67
N TRP A 197 -1.14 -1.72 -13.67
CA TRP A 197 -1.01 -0.33 -13.31
C TRP A 197 -0.83 0.56 -14.54
N SER A 198 -1.38 1.77 -14.47
CA SER A 198 -1.19 2.82 -15.48
C SER A 198 -1.27 4.20 -14.82
N GLY A 199 -0.42 5.12 -15.25
CA GLY A 199 -0.40 6.50 -14.76
C GLY A 199 0.88 7.27 -15.14
N GLY A 200 0.77 8.60 -15.23
CA GLY A 200 1.91 9.48 -15.47
C GLY A 200 2.66 9.22 -16.78
N GLY A 201 1.96 8.74 -17.83
CA GLY A 201 2.56 8.44 -19.13
C GLY A 201 3.07 7.01 -19.29
N ASN A 202 3.02 6.16 -18.26
CA ASN A 202 3.53 4.79 -18.31
C ASN A 202 2.52 3.75 -17.81
N ALA A 203 2.72 2.49 -18.19
CA ALA A 203 1.92 1.35 -17.71
C ALA A 203 2.73 0.04 -17.69
N GLY A 204 2.17 -0.97 -17.03
CA GLY A 204 2.74 -2.31 -17.00
C GLY A 204 1.92 -3.30 -16.18
N PRO A 205 2.20 -4.61 -16.27
CA PRO A 205 1.69 -5.57 -15.32
C PRO A 205 2.19 -5.22 -13.91
N ALA A 206 1.37 -5.49 -12.90
CA ALA A 206 1.73 -5.20 -11.52
C ALA A 206 1.14 -6.19 -10.52
N LEU A 207 1.78 -6.26 -9.35
CA LEU A 207 1.35 -7.06 -8.22
C LEU A 207 1.11 -6.15 -7.02
N GLU A 208 -0.08 -6.23 -6.44
CA GLU A 208 -0.38 -5.68 -5.12
C GLU A 208 -0.10 -6.75 -4.06
N VAL A 209 0.70 -6.41 -3.05
CA VAL A 209 1.12 -7.34 -2.00
C VAL A 209 0.28 -7.08 -0.77
N ILE A 210 -0.63 -8.01 -0.47
CA ILE A 210 -1.59 -7.88 0.61
C ILE A 210 -1.21 -8.79 1.77
N VAL A 211 -1.27 -8.25 2.99
CA VAL A 211 -1.01 -9.00 4.23
C VAL A 211 -2.05 -8.60 5.27
N GLY A 212 -2.79 -9.58 5.78
CA GLY A 212 -3.76 -9.37 6.86
C GLY A 212 -4.85 -8.34 6.54
N GLY A 213 -5.33 -8.29 5.29
CA GLY A 213 -6.34 -7.34 4.84
C GLY A 213 -5.78 -6.02 4.28
N LEU A 214 -4.47 -5.78 4.41
CA LEU A 214 -3.85 -4.49 4.08
C LEU A 214 -2.86 -4.64 2.93
N GLU A 215 -3.06 -3.86 1.87
CA GLU A 215 -2.06 -3.68 0.82
C GLU A 215 -0.84 -2.94 1.39
N LEU A 216 0.29 -3.64 1.48
CA LEU A 216 1.55 -3.09 1.99
C LEU A 216 2.46 -2.58 0.87
N ALA A 217 2.40 -3.20 -0.31
CA ALA A 217 3.26 -2.82 -1.43
C ALA A 217 2.58 -2.99 -2.79
N THR A 218 3.07 -2.26 -3.78
CA THR A 218 2.75 -2.43 -5.18
C THR A 218 4.06 -2.62 -5.95
N LEU A 219 4.13 -3.66 -6.79
CA LEU A 219 5.28 -3.95 -7.66
C LEU A 219 4.82 -3.80 -9.11
N VAL A 220 5.18 -2.70 -9.76
CA VAL A 220 4.84 -2.38 -11.15
C VAL A 220 6.04 -2.66 -12.04
N PHE A 221 5.79 -3.35 -13.15
CA PHE A 221 6.81 -3.71 -14.13
C PHE A 221 6.57 -2.92 -15.40
N MET A 222 6.98 -1.65 -15.38
CA MET A 222 6.76 -0.69 -16.46
C MET A 222 7.51 -1.12 -17.73
N ASN A 223 6.75 -1.39 -18.78
CA ASN A 223 7.25 -1.71 -20.11
C ASN A 223 6.42 -1.05 -21.22
N LEU A 224 5.49 -0.16 -20.85
CA LEU A 224 4.59 0.54 -21.75
C LEU A 224 4.62 2.05 -21.51
N GLU A 225 4.54 2.83 -22.59
CA GLU A 225 4.40 4.29 -22.57
C GLU A 225 3.15 4.70 -23.35
N GLU A 226 2.53 5.81 -22.94
CA GLU A 226 1.37 6.36 -23.62
C GLU A 226 1.72 6.78 -25.05
N ASP A 227 0.98 6.23 -26.00
CA ASP A 227 1.14 6.49 -27.43
C ASP A 227 -0.25 6.51 -28.08
N PRO A 228 -0.71 7.65 -28.63
CA PRO A 228 -1.98 7.73 -29.35
C PRO A 228 -2.10 6.74 -30.52
N GLN A 229 -0.98 6.29 -31.08
CA GLN A 229 -0.91 5.27 -32.14
C GLN A 229 -0.65 3.85 -31.60
N GLY A 230 -0.57 3.72 -30.27
CA GLY A 230 -0.32 2.48 -29.56
C GLY A 230 -1.38 1.42 -29.83
N SER A 231 -0.93 0.17 -29.77
CA SER A 231 -1.75 -1.00 -30.06
C SER A 231 -2.41 -1.61 -28.82
N ILE A 232 -1.96 -1.21 -27.63
CA ILE A 232 -2.42 -1.73 -26.34
C ILE A 232 -3.35 -0.68 -25.71
N GLU A 233 -4.56 -1.08 -25.31
CA GLU A 233 -5.53 -0.18 -24.66
C GLU A 233 -5.68 -0.55 -23.18
N ILE A 234 -5.45 0.41 -22.29
CA ILE A 234 -5.57 0.25 -20.84
C ILE A 234 -6.39 1.42 -20.31
N LYS A 235 -7.54 1.12 -19.69
CA LYS A 235 -8.45 2.14 -19.09
C LYS A 235 -8.85 3.27 -20.06
N GLY A 236 -8.91 2.98 -21.37
CA GLY A 236 -9.30 3.94 -22.41
C GLY A 236 -8.15 4.75 -23.01
N GLU A 237 -6.92 4.61 -22.48
CA GLU A 237 -5.71 5.20 -23.04
C GLU A 237 -4.93 4.16 -23.87
N ARG A 238 -4.15 4.64 -24.83
CA ARG A 238 -3.37 3.78 -25.75
C ARG A 238 -1.89 3.81 -25.41
N TYR A 239 -1.26 2.65 -25.56
CA TYR A 239 0.12 2.40 -25.17
C TYR A 239 0.91 1.64 -26.23
N SER A 240 2.21 1.92 -26.27
CA SER A 240 3.23 1.20 -27.04
C SER A 240 4.29 0.62 -26.11
N GLU A 241 5.00 -0.41 -26.57
CA GLU A 241 6.13 -0.98 -25.80
C GLU A 241 7.30 0.01 -25.72
N MET A 242 7.83 0.16 -24.51
CA MET A 242 9.01 0.98 -24.25
C MET A 242 10.30 0.24 -24.61
N ASP A 243 11.34 1.01 -24.95
CA ASP A 243 12.70 0.49 -25.06
C ASP A 243 13.29 0.08 -23.70
N LEU A 244 12.85 0.74 -22.62
CA LEU A 244 13.25 0.45 -21.26
C LEU A 244 12.28 -0.51 -20.57
N GLN A 245 12.83 -1.34 -19.68
CA GLN A 245 12.09 -2.17 -18.74
C GLN A 245 12.39 -1.68 -17.33
N ILE A 246 11.41 -1.08 -16.66
CA ILE A 246 11.59 -0.39 -15.39
C ILE A 246 10.83 -1.12 -14.28
N ILE A 247 11.53 -1.41 -13.18
CA ILE A 247 10.91 -1.87 -11.94
C ILE A 247 10.53 -0.64 -11.14
N ASP A 248 9.24 -0.44 -10.99
CA ASP A 248 8.62 0.60 -10.19
C ASP A 248 7.95 -0.05 -8.98
N THR A 249 8.54 0.10 -7.80
CA THR A 249 7.94 -0.43 -6.58
C THR A 249 7.52 0.69 -5.65
N GLY A 250 6.46 0.45 -4.88
CA GLY A 250 5.99 1.37 -3.84
C GLY A 250 5.58 0.60 -2.59
N TYR A 251 6.16 0.96 -1.45
CA TYR A 251 5.94 0.37 -0.14
C TYR A 251 5.54 1.50 0.81
N GLY A 252 4.30 1.52 1.29
CA GLY A 252 3.80 2.63 2.11
C GLY A 252 4.34 2.56 3.54
N LEU A 253 5.33 3.39 3.90
CA LEU A 253 6.00 3.38 5.20
C LEU A 253 5.00 3.38 6.37
N GLU A 254 3.99 4.24 6.30
CA GLU A 254 2.99 4.40 7.34
C GLU A 254 2.10 3.16 7.48
N ARG A 255 1.82 2.44 6.39
CA ARG A 255 1.08 1.17 6.41
C ARG A 255 1.92 0.06 7.05
N PHE A 256 3.22 0.00 6.78
CA PHE A 256 4.13 -0.90 7.49
C PHE A 256 4.18 -0.60 8.99
N CYS A 257 4.29 0.68 9.36
CA CYS A 257 4.23 1.10 10.75
C CYS A 257 2.90 0.72 11.41
N TRP A 258 1.78 0.86 10.70
CA TRP A 258 0.48 0.46 11.22
C TRP A 258 0.36 -1.05 11.42
N ALA A 259 0.82 -1.85 10.45
CA ALA A 259 0.89 -3.30 10.55
C ALA A 259 1.78 -3.77 11.71
N ALA A 260 2.86 -3.04 12.01
CA ALA A 260 3.76 -3.30 13.12
C ALA A 260 3.21 -2.84 14.49
N ALA A 261 2.41 -1.78 14.52
CA ALA A 261 1.83 -1.25 15.75
C ALA A 261 0.52 -1.94 16.16
N GLY A 262 -0.26 -2.44 15.18
CA GLY A 262 -1.56 -3.07 15.41
C GLY A 262 -2.58 -2.12 16.05
N THR A 263 -2.45 -0.81 15.84
CA THR A 263 -3.39 0.20 16.37
C THR A 263 -4.74 0.18 15.64
N PRO A 264 -5.79 0.79 16.21
CA PRO A 264 -7.08 0.90 15.54
C PRO A 264 -6.98 1.54 14.14
N THR A 265 -6.27 2.66 14.01
CA THR A 265 -6.01 3.30 12.70
C THR A 265 -4.51 3.53 12.48
N ILE A 266 -4.17 3.88 11.25
CA ILE A 266 -2.83 4.35 10.88
C ILE A 266 -2.40 5.57 11.69
N TYR A 267 -3.34 6.44 12.08
CA TYR A 267 -3.05 7.72 12.74
C TYR A 267 -2.50 7.53 14.17
N GLU A 268 -3.03 6.57 14.94
CA GLU A 268 -2.45 6.24 16.25
C GLU A 268 -1.07 5.58 16.14
N ALA A 269 -0.76 4.94 15.00
CA ALA A 269 0.57 4.37 14.76
C ALA A 269 1.59 5.47 14.50
N ILE A 270 1.27 6.47 13.69
CA ILE A 270 2.25 7.44 13.16
C ILE A 270 2.20 8.83 13.80
N TYR A 271 1.06 9.24 14.38
CA TYR A 271 0.87 10.53 15.06
C TYR A 271 0.22 10.38 16.45
N PRO A 272 0.71 9.49 17.33
CA PRO A 272 0.05 9.20 18.61
C PRO A 272 -0.14 10.44 19.48
N GLU A 273 0.87 11.32 19.54
CA GLU A 273 0.83 12.55 20.34
C GLU A 273 -0.21 13.55 19.81
N THR A 274 -0.24 13.76 18.48
CA THR A 274 -1.21 14.68 17.84
C THR A 274 -2.64 14.17 18.00
N VAL A 275 -2.86 12.86 17.81
CA VAL A 275 -4.18 12.25 18.01
C VAL A 275 -4.62 12.41 19.46
N SER A 276 -3.74 12.09 20.43
CA SER A 276 -4.04 12.27 21.86
C SER A 276 -4.40 13.71 22.20
N TRP A 277 -3.62 14.68 21.69
CA TRP A 277 -3.87 16.10 21.91
C TRP A 277 -5.22 16.57 21.33
N LEU A 278 -5.58 16.13 20.13
CA LEU A 278 -6.86 16.48 19.51
C LEU A 278 -8.07 15.85 20.23
N ARG A 279 -7.92 14.62 20.73
CA ARG A 279 -8.96 13.95 21.53
C ARG A 279 -9.24 14.69 22.82
N GLU A 280 -8.19 15.11 23.53
CA GLU A 280 -8.31 15.91 24.74
C GLU A 280 -8.97 17.26 24.45
N LEU A 281 -8.48 17.98 23.43
CA LEU A 281 -8.98 19.30 23.06
C LEU A 281 -10.46 19.29 22.65
N SER A 282 -10.90 18.22 21.99
CA SER A 282 -12.30 18.06 21.54
C SER A 282 -13.23 17.46 22.59
N GLY A 283 -12.72 17.12 23.78
CA GLY A 283 -13.47 16.41 24.82
C GLY A 283 -14.04 15.08 24.33
N PHE A 284 -13.35 14.41 23.40
CA PHE A 284 -13.80 13.17 22.79
C PHE A 284 -13.90 12.04 23.82
N ASP A 285 -12.85 11.88 24.63
CA ASP A 285 -12.81 10.87 25.70
C ASP A 285 -13.92 11.10 26.73
N SER A 286 -14.14 12.36 27.14
CA SER A 286 -15.22 12.71 28.06
C SER A 286 -16.61 12.39 27.50
N ARG A 287 -16.84 12.59 26.19
CA ARG A 287 -18.12 12.25 25.54
C ARG A 287 -18.34 10.74 25.45
N LEU A 288 -17.28 9.98 25.18
CA LEU A 288 -17.32 8.52 25.21
C LEU A 288 -17.57 7.98 26.61
N ASP A 289 -16.93 8.54 27.64
CA ASP A 289 -17.12 8.10 29.04
C ASP A 289 -18.56 8.30 29.54
N MET A 290 -19.26 9.33 29.02
CA MET A 290 -20.68 9.53 29.30
C MET A 290 -21.57 8.41 28.73
N MET A 291 -21.11 7.73 27.68
CA MET A 291 -21.75 6.57 27.08
C MET A 291 -21.23 5.29 27.76
N LYS A 292 -21.85 4.94 28.89
CA LYS A 292 -21.45 3.81 29.73
C LYS A 292 -21.18 2.54 28.91
N GLY A 293 -19.94 2.05 28.94
CA GLY A 293 -19.58 0.71 28.48
C GLY A 293 -18.94 0.60 27.09
N ILE A 294 -18.58 1.72 26.44
CA ILE A 294 -17.96 1.70 25.10
C ILE A 294 -16.46 1.95 25.22
N ASP A 295 -15.65 0.93 24.98
CA ASP A 295 -14.20 1.06 24.84
C ASP A 295 -13.87 1.79 23.53
N SER A 296 -13.13 2.90 23.63
CA SER A 296 -12.79 3.74 22.50
C SER A 296 -11.90 3.04 21.46
N ASN A 297 -11.02 2.13 21.89
CA ASN A 297 -10.19 1.34 20.99
C ASN A 297 -11.03 0.30 20.27
N LEU A 298 -11.97 -0.35 20.96
CA LEU A 298 -12.89 -1.30 20.33
C LEU A 298 -13.74 -0.61 19.26
N LEU A 299 -14.32 0.56 19.59
CA LEU A 299 -15.12 1.34 18.66
C LEU A 299 -14.33 1.74 17.42
N LEU A 300 -13.13 2.30 17.60
CA LEU A 300 -12.27 2.71 16.49
C LEU A 300 -11.77 1.53 15.67
N SER A 301 -11.51 0.38 16.31
CA SER A 301 -11.08 -0.84 15.62
C SER A 301 -12.20 -1.38 14.72
N GLU A 302 -13.42 -1.50 15.25
CA GLU A 302 -14.58 -1.96 14.46
C GLU A 302 -14.91 -0.99 13.33
N LEU A 303 -14.83 0.32 13.58
CA LEU A 303 -14.99 1.33 12.53
C LEU A 303 -13.92 1.20 11.45
N SER A 304 -12.66 0.97 11.83
CA SER A 304 -11.56 0.84 10.87
C SER A 304 -11.66 -0.44 10.03
N MET A 305 -12.03 -1.58 10.65
CA MET A 305 -12.28 -2.83 9.92
C MET A 305 -13.43 -2.67 8.93
N LEU A 306 -14.53 -2.02 9.33
CA LEU A 306 -15.67 -1.75 8.45
C LEU A 306 -15.37 -0.75 7.34
N ALA A 307 -14.62 0.30 7.65
CA ALA A 307 -14.24 1.31 6.67
C ALA A 307 -13.21 0.79 5.67
N GLY A 308 -12.38 -0.18 6.11
CA GLY A 308 -11.53 -1.01 5.25
C GLY A 308 -12.33 -1.70 4.16
N ILE A 309 -13.32 -2.48 4.60
CA ILE A 309 -14.25 -3.25 3.76
C ILE A 309 -15.03 -2.37 2.78
N LEU A 310 -15.54 -1.22 3.24
CA LEU A 310 -16.49 -0.45 2.45
C LEU A 310 -15.86 0.48 1.40
N ASN A 311 -14.52 0.50 1.28
CA ASN A 311 -13.78 1.36 0.33
C ASN A 311 -14.46 2.72 0.16
N ILE A 312 -14.54 3.48 1.27
CA ILE A 312 -15.35 4.70 1.36
C ILE A 312 -14.81 5.75 0.38
N ASP A 313 -15.30 5.69 -0.86
CA ASP A 313 -15.10 6.67 -1.90
C ASP A 313 -16.09 7.83 -1.77
N VAL A 314 -15.81 8.91 -2.49
CA VAL A 314 -16.71 10.05 -2.64
C VAL A 314 -18.08 9.57 -3.15
N GLY A 315 -19.12 9.68 -2.31
CA GLY A 315 -20.50 9.30 -2.66
C GLY A 315 -21.03 8.05 -1.94
N THR A 316 -20.20 7.36 -1.16
CA THR A 316 -20.63 6.21 -0.35
C THR A 316 -21.69 6.62 0.69
N ASN A 317 -22.77 5.84 0.80
CA ASN A 317 -23.85 6.12 1.76
C ASN A 317 -23.37 5.88 3.20
N VAL A 318 -22.86 6.96 3.82
CA VAL A 318 -22.38 6.98 5.20
C VAL A 318 -23.41 6.41 6.18
N SER A 319 -24.72 6.56 5.95
CA SER A 319 -25.73 6.02 6.86
C SER A 319 -25.70 4.49 6.94
N SER A 320 -25.46 3.81 5.82
CA SER A 320 -25.36 2.34 5.78
C SER A 320 -24.13 1.79 6.50
N LEU A 321 -23.03 2.57 6.53
CA LEU A 321 -21.82 2.23 7.30
C LEU A 321 -22.12 2.26 8.80
N TYR A 322 -22.79 3.31 9.27
CA TYR A 322 -23.11 3.44 10.69
C TYR A 322 -24.11 2.37 11.14
N GLU A 323 -25.07 1.98 10.29
CA GLU A 323 -25.98 0.87 10.57
C GLU A 323 -25.22 -0.45 10.73
N LYS A 324 -24.32 -0.78 9.79
CA LYS A 324 -23.45 -1.96 9.90
C LYS A 324 -22.52 -1.91 11.12
N LEU A 325 -22.02 -0.73 11.48
CA LEU A 325 -21.19 -0.54 12.68
C LEU A 325 -21.98 -0.82 13.95
N VAL A 326 -23.22 -0.35 14.05
CA VAL A 326 -24.12 -0.70 15.15
C VAL A 326 -24.34 -2.21 15.21
N GLU A 327 -24.66 -2.86 14.08
CA GLU A 327 -24.84 -4.33 14.02
C GLU A 327 -23.60 -5.09 14.52
N ARG A 328 -22.40 -4.67 14.12
CA ARG A 328 -21.15 -5.27 14.59
C ARG A 328 -20.92 -5.05 16.07
N LEU A 329 -21.06 -3.82 16.55
CA LEU A 329 -20.88 -3.50 17.96
C LEU A 329 -21.84 -4.31 18.83
N VAL A 330 -23.11 -4.44 18.43
CA VAL A 330 -24.10 -5.30 19.10
C VAL A 330 -23.66 -6.77 19.09
N SER A 331 -23.17 -7.28 17.96
CA SER A 331 -22.65 -8.67 17.89
C SER A 331 -21.43 -8.92 18.80
N ARG A 332 -20.69 -7.87 19.14
CA ARG A 332 -19.54 -7.87 20.06
C ARG A 332 -19.92 -7.54 21.50
N GLY A 333 -21.22 -7.40 21.80
CA GLY A 333 -21.74 -7.14 23.15
C GLY A 333 -21.79 -5.67 23.56
N VAL A 334 -21.63 -4.74 22.60
CA VAL A 334 -21.76 -3.29 22.82
C VAL A 334 -23.13 -2.83 22.34
N ASP A 335 -24.02 -2.48 23.26
CA ASP A 335 -25.35 -1.95 22.95
C ASP A 335 -25.28 -0.44 22.73
N ILE A 336 -25.40 0.01 21.47
CA ILE A 336 -25.36 1.42 21.08
C ILE A 336 -26.40 1.69 19.98
N SER A 337 -27.14 2.80 20.09
CA SER A 337 -28.05 3.22 19.03
C SER A 337 -27.32 4.02 17.94
N LEU A 338 -27.89 4.05 16.73
CA LEU A 338 -27.39 4.87 15.63
C LEU A 338 -27.35 6.37 15.99
N SER A 339 -28.30 6.85 16.79
CA SER A 339 -28.33 8.24 17.27
C SER A 339 -27.20 8.53 18.26
N ASP A 340 -26.92 7.60 19.16
CA ASP A 340 -25.84 7.76 20.15
C ASP A 340 -24.49 7.76 19.43
N LEU A 341 -24.28 6.81 18.51
CA LEU A 341 -23.07 6.72 17.69
C LEU A 341 -22.81 8.01 16.89
N LYS A 342 -23.85 8.63 16.32
CA LYS A 342 -23.76 9.90 15.57
C LYS A 342 -23.54 11.13 16.44
N SER A 343 -23.71 11.01 17.76
CA SER A 343 -23.56 12.12 18.71
C SER A 343 -22.16 12.22 19.34
N ILE A 344 -21.35 11.17 19.17
CA ILE A 344 -19.91 11.15 19.44
C ILE A 344 -19.22 12.01 18.37
#